data_AF-A0A8I0AER5-F1
#
_entry.id   AF-A0A8I0AER5-F1
#
_cell.length_a   1.000
_cell.length_b   1.000
_cell.length_c   1.000
_cell.angle_alpha   90.00
_cell.angle_beta   90.00
_cell.angle_gamma   90.00
#
_symmetry.space_group_name_H-M   'P 1'
#
loop_
_entity.id
_entity.type
_entity.pdbx_description
1 polymer ?
#
loop_
_entity_poly.entity_id
_entity_poly.type
_entity_poly.pdbx_seq_one_letter_code
_entity_poly.pdbx_strand_id
1 'polypeptide(L)'
;MKKKIIVCLAALTCLAAGGGTALAYISDSAYVSNQLAFAGENGLNARLTEPSWNPRKGLLTVPGAVIPKDPQVTNTSELDMNELVALKCEFVYTDSCPDPSKKGKLLSAADMKKAVDVYQIDYNSDDPKKSDWIRFQNQKDTDPVQCFYYSRVLKRNFPGEGETTVPLFTQVSVDKSVNYARQNKVLEMGGVEIRISGHVLQQMPGEASYGLDNPKAAYEAGLFQFQ
;
A
#
# COMPACT_ATOMS: atom_id res chain seq x y z
N MET A 1 42.79 43.94 25.06
CA MET A 1 42.89 43.57 23.62
C MET A 1 42.18 42.23 23.46
N LYS A 2 41.15 41.97 22.64
CA LYS A 2 40.47 42.69 21.56
C LYS A 2 38.94 42.45 21.66
N LYS A 3 38.23 43.58 21.64
CA LYS A 3 36.87 43.95 21.18
C LYS A 3 35.77 42.87 21.07
N LYS A 4 34.78 43.00 21.96
CA LYS A 4 33.37 42.64 21.79
C LYS A 4 32.75 43.57 20.73
N ILE A 5 32.04 43.02 19.74
CA ILE A 5 31.16 43.80 18.86
C ILE A 5 29.73 43.40 19.20
N ILE A 6 29.00 44.38 19.71
CA ILE A 6 27.54 44.44 19.78
C ILE A 6 27.09 45.14 18.50
N VAL A 7 26.11 44.59 17.79
CA VAL A 7 25.17 45.38 16.97
C VAL A 7 23.77 44.87 17.26
N CYS A 8 22.90 45.81 17.65
CA CYS A 8 21.52 45.63 18.07
C CYS A 8 20.53 45.74 16.90
N LEU A 9 19.30 45.26 17.20
CA LEU A 9 18.00 45.81 16.80
C LEU A 9 17.49 45.58 15.36
N ALA A 10 16.47 44.71 15.25
CA ALA A 10 15.13 45.17 14.87
C ALA A 10 14.08 44.20 15.44
N ALA A 11 13.21 44.73 16.29
CA ALA A 11 12.01 44.03 16.73
C ALA A 11 11.01 43.96 15.56
N LEU A 12 10.51 42.77 15.26
CA LEU A 12 9.24 42.57 14.59
C LEU A 12 8.45 41.57 15.41
N THR A 13 7.74 42.12 16.41
CA THR A 13 6.65 41.44 17.07
C THR A 13 5.52 41.23 16.07
N CYS A 14 5.34 40.00 15.61
CA CYS A 14 4.04 39.50 15.22
C CYS A 14 3.69 38.32 16.12
N LEU A 15 3.08 38.64 17.27
CA LEU A 15 2.17 37.70 17.92
C LEU A 15 0.96 37.56 16.99
N ALA A 16 0.94 36.49 16.21
CA ALA A 16 -0.29 35.89 15.74
C ALA A 16 -0.34 34.48 16.32
N ALA A 17 -1.21 34.34 17.32
CA ALA A 17 -1.58 33.09 17.93
C ALA A 17 -2.23 32.15 16.92
N GLY A 18 -2.08 30.84 17.16
CA GLY A 18 -3.08 29.85 16.75
C GLY A 18 -2.66 28.93 15.62
N GLY A 19 -2.56 27.64 15.96
CA GLY A 19 -2.58 26.54 14.99
C GLY A 19 -1.21 26.05 14.56
N GLY A 20 -0.53 25.31 15.44
CA GLY A 20 0.52 24.41 14.99
C GLY A 20 -0.09 23.45 13.97
N THR A 21 0.24 23.62 12.69
CA THR A 21 -0.13 22.67 11.65
C THR A 21 0.71 21.41 11.89
N ALA A 22 0.19 20.51 12.70
CA ALA A 22 0.66 19.14 12.72
C ALA A 22 0.29 18.53 11.36
N LEU A 23 1.22 18.63 10.41
CA LEU A 23 1.15 17.90 9.16
C LEU A 23 1.18 16.40 9.53
N ALA A 24 0.11 15.64 9.32
CA ALA A 24 0.24 14.18 9.42
C ALA A 24 1.05 13.73 8.22
N TYR A 25 2.17 13.12 8.56
CA TYR A 25 2.97 12.36 7.64
C TYR A 25 2.28 11.01 7.45
N ILE A 26 2.27 10.49 6.22
CA ILE A 26 2.39 9.03 6.09
C ILE A 26 3.81 8.76 6.58
N SER A 27 3.95 8.34 7.83
CA SER A 27 5.28 8.18 8.43
C SER A 27 5.99 7.02 7.74
N ASP A 28 7.09 7.38 7.08
CA ASP A 28 8.08 6.49 6.52
C ASP A 28 8.75 5.71 7.65
N SER A 29 8.55 4.39 7.70
CA SER A 29 9.57 3.49 8.24
C SER A 29 10.28 2.91 7.03
N ALA A 30 11.51 3.38 6.82
CA ALA A 30 12.29 3.13 5.62
C ALA A 30 12.44 1.62 5.34
N TYR A 31 11.78 1.14 4.29
CA TYR A 31 12.19 -0.06 3.57
C TYR A 31 12.26 0.24 2.08
N VAL A 32 13.38 0.83 1.66
CA VAL A 32 13.81 0.76 0.27
C VAL A 32 14.46 -0.60 0.07
N SER A 33 13.62 -1.61 -0.17
CA SER A 33 13.86 -2.85 -0.91
C SER A 33 12.76 -3.84 -0.51
N ASN A 34 11.61 -3.81 -1.17
CA ASN A 34 10.59 -4.86 -1.00
C ASN A 34 10.98 -6.11 -1.82
N GLN A 35 12.21 -6.60 -1.67
CA GLN A 35 12.46 -8.03 -1.94
C GLN A 35 11.80 -8.82 -0.80
N LEU A 36 10.46 -8.92 -0.85
CA LEU A 36 9.74 -9.91 -0.07
C LEU A 36 9.99 -11.24 -0.76
N ALA A 37 10.92 -12.03 -0.23
CA ALA A 37 10.98 -13.44 -0.55
C ALA A 37 9.70 -14.06 0.01
N PHE A 38 8.80 -14.46 -0.88
CA PHE A 38 7.62 -15.21 -0.50
C PHE A 38 8.06 -16.58 0.02
N ALA A 39 7.44 -17.05 1.11
CA ALA A 39 7.69 -18.37 1.64
C ALA A 39 7.10 -19.42 0.69
N GLY A 40 7.85 -19.76 -0.36
CA GLY A 40 7.58 -20.89 -1.25
C GLY A 40 8.36 -22.13 -0.83
N GLU A 41 7.87 -23.32 -1.19
CA GLU A 41 8.68 -24.53 -1.18
C GLU A 41 9.92 -24.33 -2.08
N ASN A 42 11.03 -25.00 -1.76
CA ASN A 42 12.36 -24.79 -2.38
C ASN A 42 12.28 -24.52 -3.90
N GLY A 43 12.63 -23.30 -4.33
CA GLY A 43 12.70 -22.90 -5.74
C GLY A 43 11.58 -21.99 -6.25
N LEU A 44 10.52 -21.77 -5.45
CA LEU A 44 9.45 -20.80 -5.77
C LEU A 44 9.80 -19.40 -5.22
N ASN A 45 9.87 -18.40 -6.10
CA ASN A 45 10.26 -17.04 -5.75
C ASN A 45 9.50 -16.00 -6.58
N ALA A 46 8.95 -14.98 -5.93
CA ALA A 46 8.47 -13.79 -6.62
C ALA A 46 9.01 -12.51 -5.98
N ARG A 47 8.89 -11.40 -6.69
CA ARG A 47 9.37 -10.09 -6.24
C ARG A 47 8.28 -9.04 -6.35
N LEU A 48 7.93 -8.40 -5.23
CA LEU A 48 7.02 -7.26 -5.18
C LEU A 48 7.80 -5.95 -5.33
N THR A 49 7.43 -5.09 -6.26
CA THR A 49 8.09 -3.79 -6.45
C THR A 49 7.06 -2.66 -6.48
N GLU A 50 7.50 -1.46 -6.07
CA GLU A 50 6.77 -0.19 -6.27
C GLU A 50 7.71 0.80 -7.00
N PRO A 51 7.95 0.65 -8.32
CA PRO A 51 8.92 1.46 -9.06
C PRO A 51 8.74 2.98 -8.97
N SER A 52 7.50 3.45 -8.89
CA SER A 52 7.16 4.86 -8.85
C SER A 52 7.23 5.49 -7.45
N TRP A 53 7.42 4.66 -6.41
CA TRP A 53 7.47 5.13 -5.03
C TRP A 53 8.68 6.02 -4.76
N ASN A 54 8.45 7.16 -4.10
CA ASN A 54 9.49 8.09 -3.68
C ASN A 54 9.30 8.52 -2.21
N PRO A 55 10.17 8.09 -1.28
CA PRO A 55 10.01 8.37 0.15
C PRO A 55 10.13 9.87 0.49
N ARG A 56 10.74 10.69 -0.39
CA ARG A 56 10.92 12.13 -0.16
C ARG A 56 9.69 12.97 -0.50
N LYS A 57 8.63 12.37 -1.06
CA LYS A 57 7.40 13.08 -1.51
C LYS A 57 6.19 12.77 -0.63
N GLY A 58 6.37 12.72 0.68
CA GLY A 58 5.35 12.29 1.65
C GLY A 58 4.48 13.42 2.23
N LEU A 59 3.66 14.12 1.44
CA LEU A 59 2.64 15.03 1.99
C LEU A 59 1.25 14.77 1.39
N LEU A 60 0.61 13.70 1.83
CA LEU A 60 -0.72 13.29 1.36
C LEU A 60 -1.89 14.05 2.01
N THR A 61 -1.65 15.03 2.87
CA THR A 61 -2.73 15.78 3.54
C THR A 61 -3.20 17.01 2.78
N VAL A 62 -2.55 17.35 1.67
CA VAL A 62 -2.91 18.53 0.88
C VAL A 62 -4.01 18.15 -0.13
N PRO A 63 -5.16 18.86 -0.18
CA PRO A 63 -6.15 18.63 -1.23
C PRO A 63 -5.53 18.75 -2.63
N GLY A 64 -5.81 17.80 -3.50
CA GLY A 64 -5.22 17.70 -4.84
C GLY A 64 -3.84 17.03 -4.89
N ALA A 65 -3.30 16.57 -3.76
CA ALA A 65 -2.08 15.77 -3.75
C ALA A 65 -2.30 14.41 -4.43
N VAL A 66 -1.26 13.96 -5.14
CA VAL A 66 -1.19 12.64 -5.76
C VAL A 66 0.17 12.05 -5.43
N ILE A 67 0.17 10.84 -4.90
CA ILE A 67 1.37 10.04 -4.68
C ILE A 67 1.31 8.85 -5.63
N PRO A 68 2.27 8.74 -6.56
CA PRO A 68 2.36 7.58 -7.43
C PRO A 68 2.85 6.36 -6.62
N LYS A 69 2.17 5.24 -6.80
CA LYS A 69 2.35 3.97 -6.10
C LYS A 69 1.91 2.85 -7.04
N ASP A 70 2.78 1.92 -7.35
CA ASP A 70 2.58 0.92 -8.40
C ASP A 70 2.99 -0.49 -7.97
N PRO A 71 2.29 -1.09 -6.99
CA PRO A 71 2.61 -2.40 -6.48
C PRO A 71 2.42 -3.46 -7.57
N GLN A 72 3.50 -4.15 -7.95
CA GLN A 72 3.51 -5.14 -9.01
C GLN A 72 4.40 -6.34 -8.63
N VAL A 73 4.02 -7.54 -9.08
CA VAL A 73 4.72 -8.79 -8.76
C VAL A 73 5.36 -9.37 -10.02
N THR A 74 6.63 -9.73 -9.92
CA THR A 74 7.38 -10.45 -10.97
C THR A 74 7.64 -11.89 -10.54
N ASN A 75 7.39 -12.86 -11.43
CA ASN A 75 7.78 -14.25 -11.21
C ASN A 75 9.31 -14.37 -11.36
N THR A 76 9.98 -14.82 -10.31
CA THR A 76 11.44 -14.92 -10.20
C THR A 76 11.92 -16.30 -9.79
N SER A 77 11.06 -17.33 -9.93
CA SER A 77 11.35 -18.70 -9.50
C SER A 77 12.69 -19.22 -10.02
N GLU A 78 13.33 -20.17 -9.36
CA GLU A 78 14.60 -20.72 -9.87
C GLU A 78 14.39 -21.89 -10.83
N LEU A 79 13.14 -22.34 -10.96
CA LEU A 79 12.68 -23.42 -11.82
C LEU A 79 11.67 -22.90 -12.85
N ASP A 80 11.51 -23.60 -13.97
CA ASP A 80 10.53 -23.27 -15.02
C ASP A 80 9.08 -23.60 -14.55
N MET A 81 8.57 -22.75 -13.65
CA MET A 81 7.24 -22.94 -13.04
C MET A 81 6.42 -21.66 -13.05
N ASN A 82 5.16 -21.77 -13.46
CA ASN A 82 4.25 -20.64 -13.42
C ASN A 82 3.68 -20.44 -12.01
N GLU A 83 3.26 -19.22 -11.72
CA GLU A 83 2.77 -18.83 -10.40
C GLU A 83 1.37 -18.22 -10.46
N LEU A 84 0.59 -18.49 -9.42
CA LEU A 84 -0.63 -17.78 -9.07
C LEU A 84 -0.26 -16.72 -8.02
N VAL A 85 -0.78 -15.51 -8.13
CA VAL A 85 -0.38 -14.38 -7.29
C VAL A 85 -1.58 -13.81 -6.54
N ALA A 86 -1.38 -13.53 -5.25
CA ALA A 86 -2.30 -12.72 -4.46
C ALA A 86 -1.55 -11.64 -3.66
N LEU A 87 -2.20 -10.51 -3.43
CA LEU A 87 -1.70 -9.38 -2.64
C LEU A 87 -2.70 -9.04 -1.52
N LYS A 88 -2.18 -8.64 -0.37
CA LYS A 88 -2.93 -8.06 0.76
C LYS A 88 -2.46 -6.63 1.00
N CYS A 89 -3.42 -5.71 1.02
CA CYS A 89 -3.29 -4.33 1.47
C CYS A 89 -3.83 -4.19 2.90
N GLU A 90 -3.01 -3.72 3.82
CA GLU A 90 -3.37 -3.44 5.20
C GLU A 90 -3.26 -1.94 5.48
N PHE A 91 -4.31 -1.38 6.05
CA PHE A 91 -4.32 -0.01 6.53
C PHE A 91 -4.02 -0.03 8.02
N VAL A 92 -2.91 0.58 8.43
CA VAL A 92 -2.44 0.58 9.82
C VAL A 92 -2.24 1.99 10.36
N TYR A 93 -2.36 2.13 11.68
CA TYR A 93 -2.02 3.38 12.35
C TYR A 93 -0.52 3.61 12.26
N THR A 94 -0.14 4.83 11.94
CA THR A 94 1.27 5.25 11.89
C THR A 94 1.89 5.31 13.27
N ASP A 95 3.22 5.52 13.32
CA ASP A 95 3.94 5.80 14.57
C ASP A 95 3.54 7.15 15.21
N SER A 96 2.87 8.00 14.44
CA SER A 96 2.33 9.29 14.91
C SER A 96 0.95 9.18 15.55
N CYS A 97 0.36 7.97 15.64
CA CYS A 97 -0.92 7.77 16.33
C CYS A 97 -0.84 8.25 17.80
N PRO A 98 -1.76 9.12 18.27
CA PRO A 98 -1.73 9.61 19.65
C PRO A 98 -1.93 8.52 20.70
N ASP A 99 -2.62 7.43 20.33
CA ASP A 99 -2.84 6.27 21.18
C ASP A 99 -1.70 5.24 20.97
N PRO A 100 -0.78 5.08 21.95
CA PRO A 100 0.36 4.18 21.81
C PRO A 100 -0.07 2.71 21.61
N SER A 101 -1.25 2.32 22.10
CA SER A 101 -1.74 0.94 22.00
C SER A 101 -2.16 0.55 20.59
N LYS A 102 -2.37 1.54 19.70
CA LYS A 102 -2.83 1.37 18.32
C LYS A 102 -1.71 1.45 17.28
N LYS A 103 -0.57 2.07 17.60
CA LYS A 103 0.56 2.25 16.68
C LYS A 103 0.95 0.94 15.99
N GLY A 104 1.07 0.98 14.67
CA GLY A 104 1.42 -0.16 13.83
C GLY A 104 0.36 -1.25 13.70
N LYS A 105 -0.80 -1.12 14.37
CA LYS A 105 -1.93 -2.06 14.26
C LYS A 105 -2.89 -1.65 13.16
N LEU A 106 -3.71 -2.60 12.71
CA LEU A 106 -4.79 -2.35 11.75
C LEU A 106 -5.74 -1.25 12.21
N LEU A 107 -6.19 -0.43 11.27
CA LEU A 107 -7.25 0.54 11.48
C LEU A 107 -8.53 -0.19 11.95
N SER A 108 -9.27 0.47 12.83
CA SER A 108 -10.65 0.05 13.11
C SER A 108 -11.51 0.30 11.88
N ALA A 109 -12.63 -0.42 11.70
CA ALA A 109 -13.57 -0.13 10.60
C ALA A 109 -14.07 1.32 10.61
N ALA A 110 -14.24 1.91 11.80
CA ALA A 110 -14.65 3.30 11.96
C ALA A 110 -13.55 4.29 11.50
N ASP A 111 -12.28 4.01 11.82
CA ASP A 111 -11.15 4.84 11.41
C ASP A 111 -10.81 4.64 9.92
N MET A 112 -10.99 3.44 9.39
CA MET A 112 -10.85 3.16 7.97
C MET A 112 -11.84 3.98 7.15
N LYS A 113 -13.08 4.14 7.63
CA LYS A 113 -14.05 5.05 6.99
C LYS A 113 -13.53 6.49 6.90
N LYS A 114 -12.83 6.99 7.93
CA LYS A 114 -12.24 8.34 7.90
C LYS A 114 -11.12 8.42 6.87
N ALA A 115 -10.31 7.37 6.73
CA ALA A 115 -9.25 7.29 5.74
C ALA A 115 -9.80 7.38 4.31
N VAL A 116 -10.82 6.59 3.97
CA VAL A 116 -11.42 6.61 2.61
C VAL A 116 -12.28 7.85 2.34
N ASP A 117 -12.75 8.56 3.37
CA ASP A 117 -13.39 9.88 3.22
C ASP A 117 -12.38 10.96 2.73
N VAL A 118 -11.06 10.67 2.77
CA VAL A 118 -9.97 11.59 2.41
C VAL A 118 -9.13 11.04 1.25
N TYR A 119 -8.69 9.79 1.35
CA TYR A 119 -7.80 9.15 0.38
C TYR A 119 -8.58 8.32 -0.62
N GLN A 120 -8.18 8.44 -1.88
CA GLN A 120 -8.68 7.64 -2.99
C GLN A 120 -7.52 6.83 -3.57
N ILE A 121 -7.79 5.57 -3.88
CA ILE A 121 -6.84 4.64 -4.49
C ILE A 121 -7.48 4.14 -5.78
N ASP A 122 -6.75 4.20 -6.88
CA ASP A 122 -7.23 3.82 -8.21
C ASP A 122 -7.02 2.32 -8.48
N TYR A 123 -7.59 1.48 -7.62
CA TYR A 123 -7.47 0.03 -7.74
C TYR A 123 -7.84 -0.46 -9.14
N ASN A 124 -6.99 -1.32 -9.70
CA ASN A 124 -7.24 -2.00 -10.97
C ASN A 124 -8.59 -2.76 -10.92
N SER A 125 -8.93 -3.36 -9.78
CA SER A 125 -10.19 -4.10 -9.58
C SER A 125 -11.45 -3.24 -9.64
N ASP A 126 -11.34 -1.92 -9.45
CA ASP A 126 -12.49 -1.02 -9.34
C ASP A 126 -12.81 -0.37 -10.69
N ASP A 127 -11.93 -0.50 -11.69
CA ASP A 127 -12.15 -0.04 -13.06
C ASP A 127 -12.86 -1.14 -13.88
N PRO A 128 -14.09 -0.92 -14.37
CA PRO A 128 -14.86 -1.92 -15.11
C PRO A 128 -14.23 -2.31 -16.46
N LYS A 129 -13.23 -1.56 -16.94
CA LYS A 129 -12.47 -1.87 -18.16
C LYS A 129 -11.21 -2.70 -17.87
N LYS A 130 -10.83 -2.86 -16.61
CA LYS A 130 -9.71 -3.67 -16.17
C LYS A 130 -10.24 -4.95 -15.52
N SER A 131 -9.50 -6.04 -15.65
CA SER A 131 -9.90 -7.35 -15.13
C SER A 131 -8.71 -8.19 -14.69
N ASP A 132 -7.57 -7.53 -14.44
CA ASP A 132 -6.32 -8.21 -14.14
C ASP A 132 -6.19 -8.49 -12.64
N TRP A 133 -6.59 -7.54 -11.79
CA TRP A 133 -6.70 -7.76 -10.35
C TRP A 133 -8.15 -7.86 -9.93
N ILE A 134 -8.46 -8.84 -9.08
CA ILE A 134 -9.81 -9.08 -8.57
C ILE A 134 -9.76 -9.00 -7.05
N ARG A 135 -10.57 -8.10 -6.46
CA ARG A 135 -10.76 -8.02 -5.01
C ARG A 135 -11.53 -9.26 -4.53
N PHE A 136 -11.14 -9.77 -3.37
CA PHE A 136 -11.78 -10.94 -2.76
C PHE A 136 -13.27 -10.68 -2.49
N GLN A 137 -14.09 -11.73 -2.61
CA GLN A 137 -15.53 -11.61 -2.46
C GLN A 137 -15.89 -11.07 -1.06
N ASN A 138 -16.91 -10.20 -1.01
CA ASN A 138 -17.41 -9.54 0.20
C ASN A 138 -16.47 -8.52 0.85
N GLN A 139 -15.26 -8.30 0.30
CA GLN A 139 -14.40 -7.21 0.73
C GLN A 139 -14.72 -5.92 -0.04
N LYS A 140 -14.51 -4.80 0.64
CA LYS A 140 -14.80 -3.44 0.16
C LYS A 140 -13.57 -2.56 0.31
N ASP A 141 -13.57 -1.45 -0.42
CA ASP A 141 -12.58 -0.37 -0.31
C ASP A 141 -12.58 0.27 1.10
N THR A 142 -13.66 0.12 1.86
CA THR A 142 -13.78 0.55 3.26
C THR A 142 -13.20 -0.43 4.28
N ASP A 143 -12.74 -1.61 3.86
CA ASP A 143 -12.19 -2.60 4.80
C ASP A 143 -10.72 -2.29 5.08
N PRO A 144 -10.25 -2.41 6.34
CA PRO A 144 -8.87 -2.13 6.72
C PRO A 144 -7.89 -3.20 6.22
N VAL A 145 -8.40 -4.34 5.76
CA VAL A 145 -7.65 -5.40 5.08
C VAL A 145 -8.36 -5.70 3.77
N GLN A 146 -7.63 -5.59 2.67
CA GLN A 146 -8.13 -5.83 1.32
C GLN A 146 -7.20 -6.77 0.60
N CYS A 147 -7.75 -7.86 0.09
CA CYS A 147 -7.02 -8.93 -0.56
C CYS A 147 -7.44 -8.99 -2.03
N PHE A 148 -6.46 -9.23 -2.89
CA PHE A 148 -6.62 -9.25 -4.32
C PHE A 148 -5.88 -10.44 -4.91
N TYR A 149 -6.44 -11.08 -5.94
CA TYR A 149 -5.71 -12.07 -6.72
C TYR A 149 -5.55 -11.59 -8.16
N TYR A 150 -4.44 -11.97 -8.77
CA TYR A 150 -4.20 -11.72 -10.18
C TYR A 150 -4.96 -12.76 -11.01
N SER A 151 -5.75 -12.34 -11.99
CA SER A 151 -6.67 -13.21 -12.75
C SER A 151 -5.97 -14.12 -13.74
N ARG A 152 -4.69 -13.88 -14.01
CA ARG A 152 -3.87 -14.64 -14.96
C ARG A 152 -2.78 -15.38 -14.22
N VAL A 153 -2.33 -16.47 -14.83
CA VAL A 153 -1.14 -17.20 -14.43
C VAL A 153 0.08 -16.37 -14.82
N LEU A 154 1.04 -16.21 -13.90
CA LEU A 154 2.27 -15.46 -14.11
C LEU A 154 3.38 -16.42 -14.59
N LYS A 155 3.76 -16.34 -15.86
CA LYS A 155 4.71 -17.28 -16.46
C LYS A 155 6.15 -17.00 -16.07
N ARG A 156 6.97 -18.05 -15.96
CA ARG A 156 8.37 -17.91 -15.57
C ARG A 156 9.33 -17.52 -16.68
N ASN A 157 9.07 -17.93 -17.92
CA ASN A 157 9.97 -17.70 -19.07
C ASN A 157 11.44 -18.08 -18.78
N PHE A 158 11.72 -19.21 -18.11
CA PHE A 158 13.09 -19.61 -17.74
C PHE A 158 13.96 -19.90 -18.98
N PRO A 159 15.24 -19.49 -19.02
CA PRO A 159 16.03 -18.82 -17.98
C PRO A 159 15.93 -17.28 -17.96
N GLY A 160 15.06 -16.68 -18.77
CA GLY A 160 14.83 -15.22 -18.82
C GLY A 160 14.13 -14.66 -17.59
N GLU A 161 13.66 -13.41 -17.62
CA GLU A 161 12.82 -12.87 -16.55
C GLU A 161 11.36 -13.31 -16.73
N GLY A 162 10.69 -13.67 -15.63
CA GLY A 162 9.28 -14.01 -15.67
C GLY A 162 8.39 -12.83 -15.99
N GLU A 163 7.12 -13.12 -16.27
CA GLU A 163 6.11 -12.10 -16.43
C GLU A 163 5.98 -11.25 -15.15
N THR A 164 5.57 -10.00 -15.35
CA THR A 164 5.23 -9.07 -14.26
C THR A 164 3.76 -8.71 -14.38
N THR A 165 3.05 -8.67 -13.25
CA THR A 165 1.65 -8.23 -13.21
C THR A 165 1.54 -6.77 -13.66
N VAL A 166 0.38 -6.36 -14.17
CA VAL A 166 0.06 -4.92 -14.13
C VAL A 166 -0.01 -4.44 -12.66
N PRO A 167 0.16 -3.14 -12.37
CA PRO A 167 0.07 -2.64 -11.01
C PRO A 167 -1.31 -2.88 -10.39
N LEU A 168 -1.34 -3.17 -9.08
CA LEU A 168 -2.57 -3.31 -8.30
C LEU A 168 -3.37 -2.00 -8.25
N PHE A 169 -2.67 -0.88 -8.12
CA PHE A 169 -3.14 0.50 -8.29
C PHE A 169 -1.95 1.33 -8.79
N THR A 170 -2.16 2.57 -9.20
CA THR A 170 -1.09 3.45 -9.72
C THR A 170 -0.85 4.70 -8.88
N GLN A 171 -1.82 5.06 -8.02
CA GLN A 171 -1.72 6.22 -7.16
C GLN A 171 -2.60 6.14 -5.91
N VAL A 172 -2.19 6.91 -4.91
CA VAL A 172 -3.04 7.34 -3.80
C VAL A 172 -3.19 8.86 -3.91
N SER A 173 -4.41 9.36 -3.86
CA SER A 173 -4.70 10.79 -4.06
C SER A 173 -5.68 11.34 -3.02
N VAL A 174 -5.62 12.65 -2.81
CA VAL A 174 -6.64 13.40 -2.06
C VAL A 174 -7.39 14.30 -3.02
N ASP A 175 -8.70 14.13 -3.11
CA ASP A 175 -9.52 14.97 -3.97
C ASP A 175 -9.47 16.45 -3.53
N LYS A 176 -9.55 17.37 -4.49
CA LYS A 176 -9.49 18.83 -4.21
C LYS A 176 -10.65 19.32 -3.35
N SER A 177 -11.78 18.63 -3.36
CA SER A 177 -12.96 18.95 -2.56
C SER A 177 -12.86 18.53 -1.09
N VAL A 178 -11.84 17.75 -0.71
CA VAL A 178 -11.62 17.37 0.68
C VAL A 178 -11.36 18.62 1.50
N ASN A 179 -12.26 18.88 2.45
CA ASN A 179 -12.15 20.04 3.34
C ASN A 179 -11.31 19.74 4.58
N TYR A 180 -10.97 20.82 5.30
CA TYR A 180 -10.15 20.77 6.51
C TYR A 180 -10.75 19.86 7.60
N ALA A 181 -12.08 19.81 7.75
CA ALA A 181 -12.73 18.96 8.75
C ALA A 181 -12.54 17.46 8.49
N ARG A 182 -12.53 17.03 7.22
CA ARG A 182 -12.25 15.62 6.85
C ARG A 182 -10.77 15.29 7.05
N GLN A 183 -9.87 16.18 6.63
CA GLN A 183 -8.43 16.01 6.87
C GLN A 183 -8.09 15.93 8.35
N ASN A 184 -8.67 16.80 9.18
CA ASN A 184 -8.43 16.80 10.62
C ASN A 184 -8.78 15.46 11.29
N LYS A 185 -9.84 14.79 10.84
CA LYS A 185 -10.18 13.45 11.37
C LYS A 185 -9.08 12.42 11.13
N VAL A 186 -8.38 12.53 10.00
CA VAL A 186 -7.24 11.66 9.66
C VAL A 186 -5.96 12.12 10.39
N LEU A 187 -5.79 13.44 10.58
CA LEU A 187 -4.69 13.99 11.38
C LEU A 187 -4.80 13.56 12.86
N GLU A 188 -6.00 13.61 13.44
CA GLU A 188 -6.30 13.25 14.84
C GLU A 188 -6.05 11.77 15.14
N MET A 189 -6.15 10.89 14.15
CA MET A 189 -5.77 9.47 14.29
C MET A 189 -4.26 9.22 14.08
N GLY A 190 -3.48 10.26 13.75
CA GLY A 190 -2.05 10.20 13.47
C GLY A 190 -1.69 9.92 12.01
N GLY A 191 -2.65 9.90 11.10
CA GLY A 191 -2.45 9.48 9.72
C GLY A 191 -2.65 7.99 9.50
N VAL A 192 -2.34 7.54 8.28
CA VAL A 192 -2.54 6.15 7.82
C VAL A 192 -1.31 5.69 7.07
N GLU A 193 -0.88 4.46 7.31
CA GLU A 193 0.14 3.75 6.54
C GLU A 193 -0.55 2.61 5.77
N ILE A 194 -0.17 2.42 4.50
CA ILE A 194 -0.65 1.33 3.66
C ILE A 194 0.50 0.33 3.51
N ARG A 195 0.31 -0.87 4.06
CA ARG A 195 1.25 -1.99 3.95
C ARG A 195 0.77 -2.95 2.87
N ILE A 196 1.70 -3.41 2.03
CA ILE A 196 1.39 -4.36 0.96
C ILE A 196 2.26 -5.59 1.15
N SER A 197 1.61 -6.74 1.18
CA SER A 197 2.24 -8.06 1.23
C SER A 197 1.64 -8.94 0.15
N GLY A 198 2.25 -10.08 -0.14
CA GLY A 198 1.73 -11.01 -1.14
C GLY A 198 1.96 -12.45 -0.79
N HIS A 199 1.40 -13.33 -1.61
CA HIS A 199 1.58 -14.77 -1.57
C HIS A 199 1.63 -15.27 -3.02
N VAL A 200 2.52 -16.22 -3.29
CA VAL A 200 2.58 -16.91 -4.58
C VAL A 200 2.45 -18.41 -4.40
N LEU A 201 1.71 -19.05 -5.30
CA LEU A 201 1.54 -20.50 -5.33
C LEU A 201 1.97 -21.03 -6.70
N GLN A 202 2.63 -22.17 -6.73
CA GLN A 202 2.95 -22.83 -7.99
C GLN A 202 1.64 -23.26 -8.69
N GLN A 203 1.54 -22.99 -9.99
CA GLN A 203 0.49 -23.59 -10.80
C GLN A 203 0.83 -25.07 -11.06
N MET A 204 -0.09 -25.98 -10.73
CA MET A 204 0.01 -27.40 -11.05
C MET A 204 -0.96 -27.76 -12.19
N PRO A 205 -0.48 -27.88 -13.45
CA PRO A 205 -1.34 -28.22 -14.58
C PRO A 205 -2.00 -29.59 -14.40
N GLY A 206 -3.32 -29.67 -14.58
CA GLY A 206 -4.07 -30.93 -14.51
C GLY A 206 -4.65 -31.29 -13.14
N GLU A 207 -4.41 -30.49 -12.09
CA GLU A 207 -4.99 -30.71 -10.75
C GLU A 207 -6.33 -29.98 -10.55
N ALA A 208 -7.34 -30.35 -11.36
CA ALA A 208 -8.70 -29.81 -11.22
C ALA A 208 -9.31 -30.12 -9.83
N SER A 209 -8.91 -31.24 -9.20
CA SER A 209 -9.43 -31.69 -7.91
C SER A 209 -9.11 -30.77 -6.72
N TYR A 210 -8.09 -29.92 -6.84
CA TYR A 210 -7.69 -28.95 -5.80
C TYR A 210 -8.00 -27.50 -6.18
N GLY A 211 -8.59 -27.25 -7.35
CA GLY A 211 -8.90 -25.90 -7.83
C GLY A 211 -7.66 -25.08 -8.22
N LEU A 212 -6.53 -25.71 -8.50
CA LEU A 212 -5.25 -25.05 -8.73
C LEU A 212 -4.98 -24.69 -10.20
N ASP A 213 -5.96 -24.90 -11.07
CA ASP A 213 -5.85 -24.60 -12.50
C ASP A 213 -6.05 -23.11 -12.80
N ASN A 214 -6.71 -22.36 -11.91
CA ASN A 214 -6.92 -20.92 -12.03
C ASN A 214 -7.04 -20.19 -10.67
N PRO A 215 -6.76 -18.87 -10.62
CA PRO A 215 -6.78 -18.07 -9.40
C PRO A 215 -8.12 -18.07 -8.64
N LYS A 216 -9.26 -18.07 -9.36
CA LYS A 216 -10.59 -18.06 -8.75
C LYS A 216 -10.84 -19.36 -7.99
N ALA A 217 -10.53 -20.49 -8.60
CA ALA A 217 -10.70 -21.80 -7.98
C ALA A 217 -9.73 -21.99 -6.79
N ALA A 218 -8.49 -21.50 -6.87
CA ALA A 218 -7.52 -21.58 -5.77
C ALA A 218 -7.96 -20.74 -4.56
N TYR A 219 -8.64 -19.61 -4.81
CA TYR A 219 -9.24 -18.80 -3.75
C TYR A 219 -10.50 -19.43 -3.15
N GLU A 220 -11.42 -19.95 -3.98
CA GLU A 220 -12.62 -20.68 -3.52
C GLU A 220 -12.26 -21.96 -2.72
N ALA A 221 -11.11 -22.58 -3.03
CA ALA A 221 -10.54 -23.70 -2.28
C ALA A 221 -9.86 -23.28 -0.96
N GLY A 222 -9.72 -21.97 -0.70
CA GLY A 222 -9.14 -21.44 0.53
C GLY A 222 -7.63 -21.62 0.64
N LEU A 223 -6.90 -21.69 -0.49
CA LEU A 223 -5.44 -21.86 -0.51
C LEU A 223 -4.68 -20.53 -0.38
N PHE A 224 -5.30 -19.43 -0.77
CA PHE A 224 -4.81 -18.07 -0.53
C PHE A 224 -5.44 -17.48 0.74
N GLN A 225 -5.10 -18.02 1.92
CA GLN A 225 -5.54 -17.42 3.19
C GLN A 225 -4.57 -16.34 3.62
N PHE A 226 -5.01 -15.09 3.49
CA PHE A 226 -4.45 -14.02 4.30
C PHE A 226 -5.19 -14.03 5.64
N GLN A 227 -4.61 -14.71 6.64
CA GLN A 227 -5.03 -14.56 8.04
C GLN A 227 -4.66 -13.18 8.58
#